data_AF-A0A1X0QVS4-F1
#
_entry.id   AF-A0A1X0QVS4-F1
#
_cell.length_a   1.000
_cell.length_b   1.000
_cell.length_c   1.000
_cell.angle_alpha   90.00
_cell.angle_beta   90.00
_cell.angle_gamma   90.00
#
_symmetry.space_group_name_H-M   'P 1'
#
loop_
_entity.id
_entity.type
_entity.pdbx_description
1 polymer ?
#
loop_
_entity_poly.entity_id
_entity_poly.type
_entity_poly.pdbx_seq_one_letter_code
_entity_poly.pdbx_strand_id
1 'polypeptide(L)'
;MSECNQVNSSDGFFRLAIECTSLETLLLAYQTGVTNQAMQLFLSHCPSLRHVDVSGCRLLTDHAFLLNDNDLQLETLNVSGLDLLTSDSIHQLLSRLSRLKELCLGVTYDLDEADRILEIINHCEKKFFIDIERYYTICRINHTDTNIPTHPHPRLVHLPSTDISLPSASTWNLPSLQ
;
A
#
# COMPACT_ATOMS: atom_id res chain seq x y z
N MET A 1 -4.58 -27.02 13.50
CA MET A 1 -4.31 -25.87 12.59
C MET A 1 -4.70 -26.24 11.14
N SER A 2 -5.88 -26.83 10.91
CA SER A 2 -6.17 -27.48 9.61
C SER A 2 -7.47 -27.02 8.95
N GLU A 3 -8.21 -26.09 9.57
CA GLU A 3 -9.55 -25.72 9.11
C GLU A 3 -9.61 -24.39 8.34
N CYS A 4 -8.56 -23.56 8.37
CA CYS A 4 -8.52 -22.30 7.60
C CYS A 4 -8.25 -22.49 6.10
N ASN A 5 -7.87 -23.70 5.65
CA ASN A 5 -7.53 -23.93 4.24
C ASN A 5 -8.76 -23.99 3.32
N GLN A 6 -9.97 -24.22 3.85
CA GLN A 6 -11.18 -24.27 3.03
C GLN A 6 -11.69 -22.87 2.65
N VAL A 7 -11.49 -21.89 3.53
CA VAL A 7 -11.90 -20.50 3.27
C VAL A 7 -11.01 -19.86 2.19
N ASN A 8 -9.73 -20.25 2.15
CA ASN A 8 -8.77 -19.79 1.16
C ASN A 8 -8.92 -20.46 -0.22
N SER A 9 -9.99 -21.23 -0.44
CA SER A 9 -10.37 -21.70 -1.78
C SER A 9 -11.15 -20.61 -2.52
N SER A 10 -11.13 -20.63 -3.86
CA SER A 10 -11.95 -19.75 -4.69
C SER A 10 -13.43 -19.79 -4.27
N ASP A 11 -13.92 -20.96 -3.90
CA ASP A 11 -15.32 -21.19 -3.54
C ASP A 11 -15.63 -20.63 -2.14
N GLY A 12 -14.68 -20.73 -1.20
CA GLY A 12 -14.80 -20.16 0.14
C GLY A 12 -14.90 -18.64 0.10
N PHE A 13 -13.99 -17.97 -0.63
CA PHE A 13 -14.04 -16.53 -0.82
C PHE A 13 -15.28 -16.08 -1.58
N PHE A 14 -15.70 -16.83 -2.60
CA PHE A 14 -16.93 -16.53 -3.33
C PHE A 14 -18.14 -16.51 -2.39
N ARG A 15 -18.34 -17.56 -1.60
CA ARG A 15 -19.46 -17.64 -0.64
C ARG A 15 -19.42 -16.51 0.38
N LEU A 16 -18.25 -16.21 0.93
CA LEU A 16 -18.09 -15.08 1.86
C LEU A 16 -18.47 -13.75 1.21
N ALA A 17 -17.98 -13.46 0.00
CA ALA A 17 -18.28 -12.21 -0.67
C ALA A 17 -19.77 -12.04 -0.97
N ILE A 18 -20.46 -13.11 -1.40
CA ILE A 18 -21.89 -13.03 -1.74
C ILE A 18 -22.84 -13.09 -0.53
N GLU A 19 -22.45 -13.75 0.56
CA GLU A 19 -23.26 -13.85 1.78
C GLU A 19 -23.02 -12.69 2.75
N CYS A 20 -21.80 -12.13 2.77
CA CYS A 20 -21.40 -11.03 3.65
C CYS A 20 -21.36 -9.68 2.92
N THR A 21 -22.47 -9.29 2.30
CA THR A 21 -22.55 -8.05 1.51
C THR A 21 -22.41 -6.75 2.32
N SER A 22 -22.64 -6.81 3.64
CA SER A 22 -22.47 -5.67 4.56
C SER A 22 -21.07 -5.61 5.20
N LEU A 23 -20.09 -6.36 4.66
CA LEU A 23 -18.73 -6.37 5.19
C LEU A 23 -18.07 -5.00 5.06
N GLU A 24 -17.65 -4.41 6.19
CA GLU A 24 -16.93 -3.13 6.21
C GLU A 24 -15.41 -3.31 6.28
N THR A 25 -14.95 -4.43 6.84
CA THR A 25 -13.52 -4.70 7.09
C THR A 25 -13.14 -6.09 6.58
N LEU A 26 -12.10 -6.16 5.75
CA LEU A 26 -11.53 -7.40 5.23
C LEU A 26 -10.04 -7.47 5.57
N LEU A 27 -9.66 -8.45 6.40
CA LEU A 27 -8.29 -8.66 6.84
C LEU A 27 -7.80 -10.01 6.33
N LEU A 28 -6.92 -9.99 5.35
CA LEU A 28 -6.36 -11.16 4.68
C LEU A 28 -4.83 -11.08 4.58
N ALA A 29 -4.16 -10.40 5.51
CA ALA A 29 -2.71 -10.27 5.51
C ALA A 29 -1.99 -11.63 5.51
N TYR A 30 -0.90 -11.71 4.73
CA TYR A 30 0.01 -12.85 4.56
C TYR A 30 -0.66 -14.16 4.12
N GLN A 31 -1.86 -14.09 3.51
CA GLN A 31 -2.56 -15.27 3.02
C GLN A 31 -2.04 -15.66 1.63
N THR A 32 -1.54 -16.88 1.49
CA THR A 32 -0.99 -17.40 0.23
C THR A 32 -2.05 -17.84 -0.77
N GLY A 33 -3.31 -17.97 -0.35
CA GLY A 33 -4.43 -18.41 -1.19
C GLY A 33 -5.26 -17.25 -1.79
N VAL A 34 -4.94 -16.00 -1.44
CA VAL A 34 -5.68 -14.84 -1.92
C VAL A 34 -5.24 -14.52 -3.34
N THR A 35 -6.18 -14.60 -4.27
CA THR A 35 -5.96 -14.35 -5.70
C THR A 35 -6.60 -13.04 -6.15
N ASN A 36 -6.22 -12.55 -7.34
CA ASN A 36 -6.86 -11.40 -7.97
C ASN A 36 -8.39 -11.57 -8.06
N GLN A 37 -8.85 -12.77 -8.43
CA GLN A 37 -10.28 -13.08 -8.54
C GLN A 37 -10.98 -13.01 -7.17
N ALA A 38 -10.36 -13.53 -6.11
CA ALA A 38 -10.91 -13.43 -4.76
C ALA A 38 -11.08 -11.96 -4.35
N MET A 39 -10.07 -11.12 -4.61
CA MET A 39 -10.16 -9.70 -4.33
C MET A 39 -11.25 -9.00 -5.12
N GLN A 40 -11.34 -9.26 -6.42
CA GLN A 40 -12.41 -8.71 -7.26
C GLN A 40 -13.80 -9.11 -6.78
N LEU A 41 -13.98 -10.33 -6.25
CA LEU A 41 -15.26 -10.77 -5.68
C LEU A 41 -15.65 -9.93 -4.46
N PHE A 42 -14.75 -9.73 -3.50
CA PHE A 42 -15.03 -8.88 -2.34
C PHE A 42 -15.31 -7.44 -2.74
N LEU A 43 -14.50 -6.88 -3.63
CA LEU A 43 -14.66 -5.49 -4.07
C LEU A 43 -15.97 -5.29 -4.86
N SER A 44 -16.49 -6.33 -5.55
CA SER A 44 -17.76 -6.24 -6.30
C SER A 44 -19.01 -6.54 -5.48
N HIS A 45 -18.93 -7.40 -4.46
CA HIS A 45 -20.11 -7.87 -3.71
C HIS A 45 -20.25 -7.25 -2.31
N CYS A 46 -19.21 -6.57 -1.82
CA CYS A 46 -19.22 -5.87 -0.53
C CYS A 46 -19.14 -4.34 -0.73
N PRO A 47 -20.22 -3.65 -1.14
CA PRO A 47 -20.19 -2.21 -1.42
C PRO A 47 -19.92 -1.36 -0.17
N SER A 48 -20.17 -1.92 1.02
CA SER A 48 -19.90 -1.27 2.31
C SER A 48 -18.44 -1.39 2.75
N LEU A 49 -17.55 -1.99 1.96
CA LEU A 49 -16.16 -2.22 2.36
C LEU A 49 -15.40 -0.89 2.50
N ARG A 50 -14.76 -0.70 3.65
CA ARG A 50 -14.04 0.53 4.04
C ARG A 50 -12.59 0.26 4.39
N HIS A 51 -12.30 -0.88 5.00
CA HIS A 51 -10.97 -1.20 5.52
C HIS A 51 -10.50 -2.52 4.94
N VAL A 52 -9.41 -2.49 4.18
CA VAL A 52 -8.84 -3.68 3.53
C VAL A 52 -7.37 -3.80 3.88
N ASP A 53 -6.99 -4.96 4.42
CA ASP A 53 -5.60 -5.34 4.57
C ASP A 53 -5.32 -6.64 3.82
N VAL A 54 -4.50 -6.54 2.79
CA VAL A 54 -4.03 -7.67 1.97
C VAL A 54 -2.51 -7.70 1.92
N SER A 55 -1.86 -7.07 2.89
CA SER A 55 -0.40 -7.00 2.96
C SER A 55 0.23 -8.39 2.91
N GLY A 56 1.33 -8.52 2.18
CA GLY A 56 2.05 -9.79 2.02
C GLY A 56 1.32 -10.87 1.21
N CYS A 57 0.16 -10.59 0.59
CA CYS A 57 -0.50 -11.50 -0.35
C CYS A 57 0.19 -11.51 -1.72
N ARG A 58 1.35 -12.17 -1.82
CA ARG A 58 2.28 -12.07 -2.96
C ARG A 58 1.75 -12.50 -4.34
N LEU A 59 0.56 -13.10 -4.41
CA LEU A 59 -0.09 -13.45 -5.67
C LEU A 59 -0.94 -12.32 -6.26
N LEU A 60 -1.16 -11.24 -5.50
CA LEU A 60 -1.93 -10.09 -5.96
C LEU A 60 -1.10 -9.22 -6.90
N THR A 61 -1.71 -8.86 -8.01
CA THR A 61 -1.17 -7.94 -9.02
C THR A 61 -2.16 -6.80 -9.26
N ASP A 62 -1.83 -5.88 -10.16
CA ASP A 62 -2.71 -4.80 -10.61
C ASP A 62 -4.15 -5.27 -10.91
N HIS A 63 -4.29 -6.49 -11.44
CA HIS A 63 -5.58 -7.07 -11.80
C HIS A 63 -6.53 -7.23 -10.62
N ALA A 64 -6.02 -7.42 -9.40
CA ALA A 64 -6.84 -7.50 -8.19
C ALA A 64 -7.68 -6.23 -7.95
N PHE A 65 -7.16 -5.09 -8.41
CA PHE A 65 -7.73 -3.77 -8.17
C PHE A 65 -8.25 -3.10 -9.46
N LEU A 66 -8.25 -3.84 -10.59
CA LEU A 66 -8.95 -3.43 -11.81
C LEU A 66 -10.45 -3.56 -11.57
N LEU A 67 -11.04 -2.45 -11.13
CA LEU A 67 -12.47 -2.34 -10.87
C LEU A 67 -13.16 -1.66 -12.04
N ASN A 68 -14.40 -2.05 -12.34
CA ASN A 68 -15.20 -1.36 -13.36
C ASN A 68 -16.04 -0.23 -12.73
N ASP A 69 -16.41 -0.37 -11.47
CA ASP A 69 -17.24 0.59 -10.74
C ASP A 69 -16.39 1.52 -9.86
N ASN A 70 -16.72 2.81 -9.86
CA ASN A 70 -15.97 3.85 -9.14
C ASN A 70 -16.54 4.15 -7.73
N ASP A 71 -17.56 3.41 -7.27
CA ASP A 71 -18.30 3.71 -6.04
C ASP A 71 -17.80 2.95 -4.80
N LEU A 72 -16.57 2.45 -4.81
CA LEU A 72 -16.01 1.85 -3.60
C LEU A 72 -15.86 2.86 -2.47
N GLN A 73 -16.29 2.44 -1.28
CA GLN A 73 -16.28 3.26 -0.07
C GLN A 73 -14.99 3.05 0.75
N LEU A 74 -13.93 2.55 0.12
CA LEU A 74 -12.66 2.26 0.77
C LEU A 74 -12.05 3.53 1.37
N GLU A 75 -11.76 3.45 2.66
CA GLU A 75 -11.10 4.50 3.45
C GLU A 75 -9.66 4.13 3.76
N THR A 76 -9.36 2.86 4.01
CA THR A 76 -7.98 2.41 4.28
C THR A 76 -7.67 1.16 3.48
N LEU A 77 -6.54 1.16 2.77
CA LEU A 77 -6.06 0.03 2.00
C LEU A 77 -4.58 -0.23 2.33
N ASN A 78 -4.25 -1.44 2.77
CA ASN A 78 -2.87 -1.86 2.99
C ASN A 78 -2.44 -2.86 1.91
N VAL A 79 -1.50 -2.42 1.07
CA VAL A 79 -0.90 -3.20 -0.04
C VAL A 79 0.60 -3.46 0.19
N SER A 80 1.06 -3.33 1.44
CA SER A 80 2.46 -3.54 1.80
C SER A 80 2.95 -4.93 1.38
N GLY A 81 4.11 -5.01 0.73
CA GLY A 81 4.71 -6.29 0.31
C GLY A 81 3.96 -6.99 -0.83
N LEU A 82 3.17 -6.26 -1.62
CA LEU A 82 2.63 -6.71 -2.90
C LEU A 82 3.62 -6.38 -4.03
N ASP A 83 4.68 -7.17 -4.16
CA ASP A 83 5.80 -6.90 -5.07
C ASP A 83 5.43 -6.88 -6.57
N LEU A 84 4.23 -7.37 -6.93
CA LEU A 84 3.73 -7.42 -8.31
C LEU A 84 2.74 -6.28 -8.62
N LEU A 85 2.56 -5.33 -7.70
CA LEU A 85 1.73 -4.15 -7.88
C LEU A 85 2.58 -3.00 -8.46
N THR A 86 2.16 -2.45 -9.59
CA THR A 86 2.90 -1.39 -10.31
C THR A 86 2.59 0.00 -9.79
N SER A 87 3.46 0.97 -10.07
CA SER A 87 3.21 2.38 -9.77
C SER A 87 1.98 2.94 -10.51
N ASP A 88 1.71 2.47 -11.73
CA ASP A 88 0.47 2.78 -12.45
C ASP A 88 -0.76 2.34 -11.66
N SER A 89 -0.72 1.17 -11.02
CA SER A 89 -1.81 0.68 -10.18
C SER A 89 -1.99 1.55 -8.92
N ILE A 90 -0.90 1.95 -8.26
CA ILE A 90 -0.95 2.90 -7.13
C ILE A 90 -1.57 4.24 -7.55
N HIS A 91 -1.14 4.79 -8.69
CA HIS A 91 -1.71 6.01 -9.25
C HIS A 91 -3.21 5.87 -9.52
N GLN A 92 -3.64 4.75 -10.10
CA GLN A 92 -5.07 4.47 -10.34
C GLN A 92 -5.87 4.36 -9.05
N LEU A 93 -5.35 3.66 -8.03
CA LEU A 93 -6.01 3.52 -6.73
C LEU A 93 -6.27 4.90 -6.10
N LEU A 94 -5.25 5.76 -6.06
CA LEU A 94 -5.35 7.11 -5.51
C LEU A 94 -6.28 8.02 -6.33
N SER A 95 -6.31 7.85 -7.65
CA SER A 95 -7.15 8.65 -8.55
C SER A 95 -8.62 8.26 -8.50
N ARG A 96 -8.93 6.97 -8.29
CA ARG A 96 -10.29 6.43 -8.39
C ARG A 96 -10.99 6.32 -7.04
N LEU A 97 -10.27 6.00 -5.97
CA LEU A 97 -10.86 5.81 -4.64
C LEU A 97 -11.08 7.15 -3.95
N SER A 98 -12.20 7.79 -4.28
CA SER A 98 -12.57 9.14 -3.81
C SER A 98 -12.69 9.28 -2.29
N ARG A 99 -12.93 8.17 -1.56
CA ARG A 99 -13.02 8.15 -0.09
C ARG A 99 -11.75 7.67 0.61
N LEU A 100 -10.72 7.28 -0.13
CA LEU A 100 -9.49 6.73 0.43
C LEU A 100 -8.77 7.77 1.29
N LYS A 101 -8.60 7.46 2.56
CA LYS A 101 -7.87 8.28 3.53
C LYS A 101 -6.43 7.83 3.66
N GLU A 102 -6.19 6.52 3.58
CA GLU A 102 -4.86 5.94 3.79
C GLU A 102 -4.58 4.80 2.81
N LEU A 103 -3.43 4.85 2.16
CA LEU A 103 -2.87 3.78 1.33
C LEU A 103 -1.49 3.41 1.87
N CYS A 104 -1.39 2.28 2.57
CA CYS A 104 -0.12 1.81 3.12
C CYS A 104 0.65 1.01 2.05
N LEU A 105 1.81 1.53 1.64
CA LEU A 105 2.70 0.93 0.63
C LEU A 105 3.77 0.04 1.26
N GLY A 106 4.08 0.27 2.54
CA GLY A 106 5.09 -0.45 3.29
C GLY A 106 6.50 0.11 3.11
N VAL A 107 7.34 -0.10 4.12
CA VAL A 107 8.70 0.46 4.22
C VAL A 107 9.68 0.01 3.12
N THR A 108 9.31 -1.01 2.35
CA THR A 108 10.10 -1.52 1.22
C THR A 108 9.73 -0.88 -0.10
N TYR A 109 8.68 -0.06 -0.15
CA TYR A 109 8.28 0.63 -1.38
C TYR A 109 9.26 1.75 -1.72
N ASP A 110 9.47 1.99 -3.02
CA ASP A 110 10.34 3.03 -3.53
C ASP A 110 9.73 4.42 -3.26
N LEU A 111 10.39 5.20 -2.39
CA LEU A 111 9.96 6.55 -2.03
C LEU A 111 10.06 7.54 -3.19
N ASP A 112 11.05 7.41 -4.08
CA ASP A 112 11.18 8.29 -5.24
C ASP A 112 10.01 8.03 -6.21
N GLU A 113 9.56 6.78 -6.32
CA GLU A 113 8.38 6.43 -7.13
C GLU A 113 7.09 6.96 -6.50
N ALA A 114 6.93 6.84 -5.18
CA ALA A 114 5.80 7.41 -4.47
C ALA A 114 5.73 8.95 -4.62
N ASP A 115 6.87 9.63 -4.52
CA ASP A 115 6.96 11.08 -4.72
C ASP A 115 6.56 11.47 -6.16
N ARG A 116 7.02 10.74 -7.18
CA ARG A 116 6.60 10.96 -8.59
C ARG A 116 5.08 10.84 -8.77
N ILE A 117 4.47 9.82 -8.18
CA ILE A 117 3.01 9.64 -8.23
C ILE A 117 2.30 10.82 -7.55
N LEU A 118 2.79 11.26 -6.39
CA LEU A 118 2.22 12.38 -5.66
C LEU A 118 2.37 13.71 -6.41
N GLU A 119 3.48 13.94 -7.10
CA GLU A 119 3.66 15.12 -7.98
C GLU A 119 2.57 15.20 -9.05
N ILE A 120 2.20 14.06 -9.65
CA ILE A 120 1.16 13.98 -10.68
C ILE A 120 -0.22 14.22 -10.07
N ILE A 121 -0.57 13.49 -9.01
CA ILE A 121 -1.92 13.54 -8.42
C ILE A 121 -2.20 14.88 -7.75
N ASN A 122 -1.19 15.49 -7.16
CA ASN A 122 -1.30 16.79 -6.49
C ASN A 122 -1.12 17.99 -7.43
N HIS A 123 -0.91 17.77 -8.73
CA HIS A 123 -0.55 18.83 -9.68
C HIS A 123 -1.54 20.02 -9.66
N CYS A 124 -2.85 19.72 -9.58
CA CYS A 124 -3.90 20.76 -9.55
C CYS A 124 -4.28 21.20 -8.14
N GLU A 125 -4.19 20.30 -7.17
CA GLU A 125 -4.59 20.52 -5.78
C GLU A 125 -3.86 19.53 -4.89
N LYS A 126 -3.30 19.98 -3.77
CA LYS A 126 -2.63 19.11 -2.81
C LYS A 126 -3.69 18.26 -2.09
N LYS A 127 -3.84 17.01 -2.50
CA LYS A 127 -4.83 16.04 -2.00
C LYS A 127 -4.22 14.99 -1.07
N PHE A 128 -2.97 14.63 -1.31
CA PHE A 128 -2.28 13.57 -0.58
C PHE A 128 -0.87 13.99 -0.17
N PHE A 129 -0.36 13.36 0.88
CA PHE A 129 1.06 13.43 1.27
C PHE A 129 1.51 12.03 1.69
N ILE A 130 2.80 11.76 1.65
CA ILE A 130 3.35 10.53 2.22
C ILE A 130 3.81 10.77 3.66
N ASP A 131 3.35 9.92 4.56
CA ASP A 131 3.77 9.86 5.95
C ASP A 131 4.81 8.74 6.10
N ILE A 132 6.08 9.13 6.13
CA ILE A 132 7.21 8.20 6.24
C ILE A 132 7.33 7.57 7.64
N GLU A 133 6.79 8.21 8.68
CA GLU A 133 6.79 7.67 10.05
C GLU A 133 5.70 6.60 10.20
N ARG A 134 4.65 6.69 9.40
CA ARG A 134 3.55 5.72 9.34
C ARG A 134 3.76 4.67 8.24
N TYR A 135 4.89 3.98 8.23
CA TYR A 135 5.17 2.86 7.32
C TYR A 135 5.02 3.19 5.82
N TYR A 136 5.39 4.40 5.43
CA TYR A 136 5.32 4.89 4.05
C TYR A 136 3.87 4.86 3.54
N THR A 137 2.97 5.39 4.35
CA THR A 137 1.54 5.49 4.03
C THR A 137 1.27 6.79 3.30
N ILE A 138 0.60 6.70 2.16
CA ILE A 138 0.03 7.87 1.49
C ILE A 138 -1.28 8.23 2.20
N CYS A 139 -1.33 9.43 2.77
CA CYS A 139 -2.44 9.96 3.55
C CYS A 139 -3.17 11.06 2.76
N ARG A 140 -4.49 11.03 2.75
CA ARG A 140 -5.33 12.12 2.23
C ARG A 140 -5.26 13.30 3.19
N ILE A 141 -5.07 14.49 2.65
CA ILE A 141 -5.03 15.74 3.41
C ILE A 141 -6.45 16.09 3.84
N ASN A 142 -6.65 16.26 5.15
CA ASN A 142 -7.84 16.92 5.68
C ASN A 142 -7.53 18.38 6.00
N HIS A 143 -8.55 19.25 5.97
CA HIS A 143 -8.38 20.69 6.29
C HIS A 143 -7.83 20.97 7.70
N THR A 144 -7.79 19.97 8.57
CA THR A 144 -7.28 20.06 9.95
C THR A 144 -5.85 19.51 10.12
N ASP A 145 -5.22 18.94 9.08
CA ASP A 145 -3.90 18.34 9.20
C ASP A 145 -2.80 19.42 9.27
N THR A 146 -2.27 19.64 10.47
CA THR A 146 -1.15 20.58 10.71
C THR A 146 0.23 19.97 10.43
N ASN A 147 0.30 18.65 10.24
CA ASN A 147 1.55 17.89 10.06
C ASN A 147 1.80 17.47 8.61
N ILE A 148 1.29 18.21 7.63
CA ILE A 148 1.60 17.95 6.22
C ILE A 148 3.09 18.27 6.01
N PRO A 149 3.93 17.30 5.58
CA PRO A 149 5.32 17.59 5.25
C PRO A 149 5.40 18.70 4.20
N THR A 150 6.10 19.79 4.55
CA THR A 150 6.30 20.96 3.69
C THR A 150 7.56 20.86 2.84
N HIS A 151 8.42 19.89 3.13
CA HIS A 151 9.69 19.69 2.43
C HIS A 151 9.73 18.31 1.77
N PRO A 152 10.27 18.21 0.54
CA PRO A 152 10.53 16.91 -0.08
C PRO A 152 11.45 16.09 0.84
N HIS A 153 11.21 14.78 0.91
CA HIS A 153 12.04 13.89 1.71
C HIS A 153 13.50 13.99 1.25
N PRO A 154 14.48 13.90 2.17
CA PRO A 154 15.87 13.85 1.76
C PRO A 154 16.02 12.64 0.84
N ARG A 155 16.25 12.90 -0.46
CA ARG A 155 16.48 11.86 -1.46
C ARG A 155 17.51 10.91 -0.90
N LEU A 156 17.13 9.65 -0.67
CA LEU A 156 18.11 8.62 -0.37
C LEU A 156 18.94 8.51 -1.64
N VAL A 157 20.14 9.08 -1.61
CA VAL A 157 21.09 8.94 -2.70
C VAL A 157 21.28 7.45 -2.88
N HIS A 158 20.73 6.89 -3.97
CA HIS A 158 21.06 5.55 -4.41
C HIS A 158 22.58 5.49 -4.51
N LEU A 159 23.22 4.84 -3.55
CA LEU A 159 24.61 4.44 -3.69
C LEU A 159 24.63 3.51 -4.90
N PRO A 160 25.38 3.84 -5.97
CA PRO A 160 25.51 2.92 -7.08
C PRO A 160 26.07 1.61 -6.53
N SER A 161 25.52 0.50 -7.00
CA SER A 161 25.96 -0.86 -6.68
C SER A 161 27.37 -1.09 -7.22
N THR A 162 28.38 -0.48 -6.62
CA THR A 162 29.79 -0.67 -6.95
C THR A 162 30.52 -1.13 -5.70
N ASP A 163 30.65 -2.45 -5.62
CA ASP A 163 31.78 -3.20 -5.05
C ASP A 163 32.37 -2.67 -3.74
N ILE A 164 31.76 -3.05 -2.61
CA ILE A 164 32.35 -2.84 -1.29
C ILE A 164 33.40 -3.93 -1.06
N SER A 165 34.61 -3.66 -1.56
CA SER A 165 35.80 -4.08 -0.83
C SER A 165 35.85 -3.26 0.46
N LEU A 166 35.52 -3.89 1.59
CA LEU A 166 35.61 -3.28 2.92
C LEU A 166 37.03 -2.74 3.15
N PRO A 167 37.23 -1.42 3.43
CA PRO A 167 38.51 -0.94 3.92
C PRO A 167 38.72 -1.42 5.36
N SER A 168 39.94 -1.89 5.66
CA SER A 168 40.34 -2.42 6.97
C SER A 168 40.15 -1.40 8.10
N ALA A 169 39.90 -1.91 9.31
CA ALA A 169 39.48 -1.22 10.53
C ALA A 169 40.43 -0.16 11.14
N SER A 170 41.29 0.49 10.35
CA SER A 170 42.31 1.43 10.83
C SER A 170 41.98 2.92 10.60
N THR A 171 40.78 3.27 10.14
CA THR A 171 40.43 4.68 9.78
C THR A 171 39.48 5.39 10.74
N TRP A 172 38.99 4.75 11.81
CA TRP A 172 38.17 5.44 12.82
C TRP A 172 39.04 6.08 13.90
N ASN A 173 39.56 7.28 13.62
CA ASN A 173 40.04 8.19 14.67
C ASN A 173 38.83 8.85 15.33
N LEU A 174 38.39 8.31 16.48
CA LEU A 174 37.43 8.96 17.36
C LEU A 174 38.13 10.05 18.19
N PRO A 175 37.61 11.29 18.25
CA PRO A 175 38.13 12.29 19.17
C PRO A 175 37.73 11.96 20.62
N SER A 176 38.72 12.00 21.50
CA SER A 176 38.55 11.83 22.95
C SER A 176 37.67 12.93 23.54
N LEU A 177 36.56 12.56 24.18
CA LEU A 177 35.78 13.46 25.02
C LEU A 177 36.50 13.67 26.37
N GLN A 178 36.76 14.92 26.71
CA GLN A 178 37.04 15.38 28.09
C GLN A 178 35.74 15.57 28.85
#